data_AF-A0A835X857-F1
#
_entry.id   AF-A0A835X857-F1
#
_cell.length_a   1.000
_cell.length_b   1.000
_cell.length_c   1.000
_cell.angle_alpha   90.00
_cell.angle_beta   90.00
_cell.angle_gamma   90.00
#
_symmetry.space_group_name_H-M   'P 1'
#
loop_
_entity.id
_entity.type
_entity.pdbx_description
1 polymer ?
#
loop_
_entity_poly.entity_id
_entity_poly.type
_entity_poly.pdbx_seq_one_letter_code
_entity_poly.pdbx_strand_id
1 'polypeptide(L)' 'MQQKGVVSIVIGEVPASETFDLSQIMRGQTAGKAMWNSHFKAWAEVPKSLQTQVITDLRKRKGLAPDPPGLNEFIDKE' A
#
# COMPACT_ATOMS: atom_id res chain seq x y z
N MET A 1 -19.42 7.61 -6.73
CA MET A 1 -19.35 9.08 -6.59
C MET A 1 -20.73 9.58 -6.22
N GLN A 2 -20.86 10.32 -5.13
CA GLN A 2 -22.14 10.88 -4.69
C GLN A 2 -22.07 12.40 -4.77
N GLN A 3 -23.04 13.04 -5.43
CA GLN A 3 -23.09 14.50 -5.52
C GLN A 3 -24.14 15.05 -4.54
N LYS A 4 -23.76 16.04 -3.73
CA LYS A 4 -24.65 16.79 -2.81
C LYS A 4 -24.53 18.27 -3.13
N GLY A 5 -25.46 18.79 -3.93
CA GLY A 5 -25.42 20.16 -4.42
C GLY A 5 -24.15 20.43 -5.24
N VAL A 6 -23.34 21.39 -4.78
CA VAL A 6 -22.06 21.76 -5.41
C VAL A 6 -20.88 20.91 -4.94
N VAL A 7 -21.07 20.00 -3.98
CA VAL A 7 -20.02 19.14 -3.43
C VAL A 7 -20.12 17.74 -4.04
N SER A 8 -18.97 17.20 -4.45
CA SER A 8 -18.84 15.80 -4.86
C SER A 8 -18.09 15.00 -3.80
N ILE A 9 -18.64 13.84 -3.43
CA ILE A 9 -18.08 12.92 -2.45
C ILE A 9 -17.55 11.70 -3.19
N VAL A 10 -16.25 11.44 -2.98
CA VAL A 10 -15.53 10.27 -3.48
C VAL A 10 -15.17 9.41 -2.28
N ILE A 11 -15.56 8.14 -2.35
CA ILE A 11 -15.17 7.12 -1.36
C ILE A 11 -14.41 6.06 -2.15
N GLY A 12 -13.23 5.72 -1.67
CA GLY A 12 -12.36 4.75 -2.30
C GLY A 12 -11.38 4.17 -1.29
N GLU A 13 -10.61 3.21 -1.76
CA GLU A 13 -9.58 2.52 -1.01
C GLU A 13 -8.24 2.76 -1.67
N VAL A 14 -7.20 2.91 -0.86
CA VAL A 14 -5.83 3.13 -1.30
C VAL A 14 -4.90 2.30 -0.42
N PRO A 15 -3.90 1.60 -0.98
CA PRO A 15 -2.89 0.92 -0.18
C PRO A 15 -2.11 1.94 0.65
N ALA A 16 -1.86 1.64 1.93
CA ALA A 16 -1.11 2.53 2.80
C ALA A 16 0.33 2.83 2.30
N SER A 17 0.90 1.96 1.46
CA SER A 17 2.20 2.20 0.82
C SER A 17 2.18 3.33 -0.21
N GLU A 18 1.01 3.69 -0.73
CA GLU A 18 0.84 4.70 -1.80
C GLU A 18 0.36 6.06 -1.26
N THR A 19 0.38 6.29 0.06
CA THR A 19 -0.20 7.50 0.67
C THR A 19 0.83 8.51 1.16
N PHE A 20 2.13 8.28 0.92
CA PHE A 20 3.21 9.12 1.46
C PHE A 20 3.13 10.59 1.03
N ASP A 21 2.71 10.87 -0.20
CA ASP A 21 2.59 12.22 -0.78
C ASP A 21 1.13 12.66 -0.99
N LEU A 22 0.17 11.89 -0.46
CA LEU A 22 -1.26 12.10 -0.69
C LEU A 22 -1.71 13.52 -0.30
N SER A 23 -1.18 14.07 0.80
CA SER A 23 -1.52 15.41 1.26
C SER A 23 -1.13 16.51 0.25
N GLN A 24 0.05 16.38 -0.36
CA GLN A 24 0.57 17.31 -1.35
C GLN A 24 -0.20 17.19 -2.66
N ILE A 25 -0.43 15.95 -3.13
CA ILE A 25 -1.21 15.69 -4.34
C ILE A 25 -2.63 16.24 -4.18
N MET A 26 -3.32 15.92 -3.09
CA MET A 26 -4.69 16.38 -2.85
C MET A 26 -4.77 17.90 -2.82
N ARG A 27 -3.85 18.58 -2.12
CA ARG A 27 -3.82 20.05 -2.10
C ARG A 27 -3.56 20.62 -3.50
N GLY A 28 -2.56 20.11 -4.22
CA GLY A 28 -2.17 20.61 -5.54
C GLY A 28 -3.28 20.42 -6.58
N GLN A 29 -3.84 19.22 -6.67
CA GLN A 29 -4.85 18.87 -7.68
C GLN A 29 -6.22 19.48 -7.41
N THR A 30 -6.47 19.97 -6.19
CA THR A 30 -7.79 20.51 -5.80
C THR A 30 -7.74 22.00 -5.48
N ALA A 31 -6.60 22.65 -5.75
CA ALA A 31 -6.33 24.04 -5.36
C ALA A 31 -6.62 24.29 -3.87
N GLY A 32 -6.33 23.30 -3.02
CA GLY A 32 -6.55 23.33 -1.57
C GLY A 32 -8.01 23.21 -1.12
N LYS A 33 -8.96 22.89 -2.02
CA LYS A 33 -10.40 22.86 -1.69
C LYS A 33 -10.88 21.51 -1.17
N ALA A 34 -10.18 20.42 -1.45
CA ALA A 34 -10.63 19.11 -1.00
C ALA A 34 -10.43 18.92 0.50
N MET A 35 -11.50 18.45 1.15
CA MET A 35 -11.47 17.91 2.50
C MET A 35 -11.51 16.39 2.41
N TRP A 36 -10.63 15.72 3.16
CA TRP A 36 -10.51 14.26 3.12
C TRP A 36 -10.09 13.72 4.48
N ASN A 37 -10.40 12.45 4.70
CA ASN A 37 -9.95 11.67 5.83
C ASN A 37 -9.74 10.23 5.37
N SER A 38 -8.97 9.46 6.14
CA SER A 38 -8.78 8.03 5.94
C SER A 38 -9.07 7.30 7.25
N HIS A 39 -9.61 6.08 7.14
CA HIS A 39 -9.68 5.15 8.27
C HIS A 39 -9.10 3.81 7.84
N PHE A 40 -8.60 3.03 8.80
CA PHE A 40 -8.19 1.66 8.51
C PHE A 40 -9.40 0.85 8.03
N LYS A 41 -9.21 0.06 6.97
CA LYS A 41 -10.22 -0.88 6.47
C LYS A 41 -9.82 -2.32 6.77
N ALA A 42 -8.73 -2.80 6.18
CA ALA A 42 -8.28 -4.18 6.29
C ALA A 42 -6.83 -4.34 5.80
N TRP A 43 -6.25 -5.50 6.08
CA TRP A 43 -5.11 -6.03 5.34
C TRP A 43 -5.62 -6.77 4.10
N ALA A 44 -5.00 -6.53 2.95
CA ALA A 44 -5.34 -7.17 1.69
C ALA A 44 -4.10 -7.80 1.05
N GLU A 45 -4.29 -8.80 0.22
CA GLU A 45 -3.20 -9.44 -0.52
C GLU A 45 -2.55 -8.45 -1.50
N VAL A 46 -1.22 -8.49 -1.55
CA VAL A 46 -0.45 -7.75 -2.55
C VAL A 46 -0.69 -8.39 -3.92
N PRO A 47 -0.86 -7.60 -5.00
CA PRO A 47 -0.96 -8.15 -6.35
C PRO A 47 0.20 -9.10 -6.66
N LYS A 48 -0.09 -10.25 -7.26
CA LYS A 48 0.90 -11.30 -7.55
C LYS A 48 2.11 -10.79 -8.34
N SER A 49 1.92 -9.80 -9.21
CA SER A 49 2.98 -9.16 -9.97
C SER A 49 3.98 -8.36 -9.12
N LEU A 50 3.56 -7.87 -7.96
CA LEU A 50 4.38 -7.05 -7.04
C LEU A 50 4.90 -7.85 -5.84
N GLN A 51 4.30 -9.01 -5.55
CA GLN A 51 4.58 -9.78 -4.35
C GLN A 51 6.07 -10.12 -4.18
N THR A 52 6.72 -10.66 -5.22
CA THR A 52 8.14 -11.04 -5.17
C THR A 52 9.05 -9.84 -4.91
N GLN A 53 8.75 -8.70 -5.56
CA GLN A 53 9.53 -7.47 -5.39
C GLN A 53 9.40 -6.93 -3.96
N VAL A 54 8.17 -6.84 -3.44
CA VAL A 54 7.90 -6.35 -2.08
C VAL A 54 8.59 -7.21 -1.03
N ILE A 55 8.55 -8.55 -1.18
CA ILE A 55 9.24 -9.48 -0.27
C ILE A 55 10.75 -9.24 -0.31
N THR A 56 11.31 -9.15 -1.51
CA THR A 56 12.75 -8.94 -1.73
C THR A 56 13.24 -7.65 -1.09
N ASP A 57 12.53 -6.54 -1.33
CA ASP A 57 12.90 -5.22 -0.81
C ASP A 57 12.78 -5.17 0.73
N LEU A 58 11.75 -5.81 1.29
CA LEU A 58 11.58 -5.92 2.73
C LEU A 58 12.71 -6.74 3.38
N ARG A 59 13.14 -7.84 2.75
CA ARG A 59 14.25 -8.67 3.23
C ARG A 59 15.58 -7.93 3.17
N LYS A 60 15.86 -7.22 2.06
CA LYS A 60 17.04 -6.34 1.93
C LYS A 60 17.07 -5.27 3.02
N ARG A 61 15.94 -4.60 3.27
CA ARG A 61 15.84 -3.58 4.35
C ARG A 61 16.11 -4.15 5.74
N LYS A 62 15.81 -5.44 5.95
CA LYS A 62 16.08 -6.16 7.20
C LYS A 62 17.49 -6.77 7.27
N GLY A 63 18.32 -6.63 6.22
CA GLY A 63 19.65 -7.25 6.16
C GLY A 63 19.62 -8.77 5.97
N LEU A 64 18.52 -9.32 5.43
CA LEU A 64 18.35 -10.75 5.15
C LEU A 64 18.68 -11.07 3.69
N ALA A 65 18.91 -12.36 3.40
CA ALA A 65 19.05 -12.84 2.02
C ALA A 65 17.83 -12.41 1.16
N PRO A 66 18.00 -11.91 -0.08
CA PRO A 66 16.91 -11.43 -0.92
C PRO A 66 15.79 -12.46 -1.13
N ASP A 67 16.18 -13.71 -1.40
CA ASP A 67 15.24 -14.80 -1.60
C ASP A 67 14.77 -15.38 -0.24
N PRO A 68 13.48 -15.71 -0.11
CA PRO A 68 12.98 -16.42 1.05
C PRO A 68 13.57 -17.84 1.10
N PRO A 69 13.90 -18.35 2.30
CA PRO A 69 14.41 -19.71 2.45
C PRO A 69 13.41 -20.73 1.89
N GLY A 70 13.93 -21.71 1.18
CA GLY A 70 13.12 -22.82 0.66
C GLY A 70 12.70 -23.77 1.78
N LEU A 71 11.68 -24.61 1.53
CA LEU A 71 11.22 -25.60 2.53
C LEU A 71 12.35 -26.48 3.05
N ASN A 72 13.30 -26.85 2.19
CA ASN A 72 14.44 -27.73 2.53
C ASN A 72 15.39 -27.14 3.58
N GLU A 73 15.42 -25.82 3.75
CA GLU A 73 16.25 -25.17 4.77
C GLU A 73 15.64 -25.31 6.18
N PHE A 74 14.38 -25.73 6.28
CA PHE A 74 13.65 -25.92 7.53
C PHE A 74 13.44 -27.39 7.89
N ILE A 75 13.75 -28.32 6.98
CA ILE A 75 13.60 -29.75 7.22
C ILE A 75 14.97 -30.29 7.63
N ASP A 76 15.07 -30.81 8.86
CA ASP A 76 16.26 -31.50 9.33
C ASP A 76 16.52 -32.73 8.46
N LYS A 77 17.76 -32.86 8.00
CA LYS A 77 18.24 -34.08 7.35
C LYS A 77 18.82 -34.95 8.45
N GLU A 78 18.20 -36.11 8.70
CA GLU A 78 18.80 -37.18 9.51
C GLU A 78 20.21 -37.53 9.03
#